data_AF-A0A2D9C900-F1
#
_entry.id   AF-A0A2D9C900-F1
#
_cell.length_a   1.000
_cell.length_b   1.000
_cell.length_c   1.000
_cell.angle_alpha   90.00
_cell.angle_beta   90.00
_cell.angle_gamma   90.00
#
_symmetry.space_group_name_H-M   'P 1'
#
loop_
_entity.id
_entity.type
_entity.pdbx_description
1 polymer ?
#
loop_
_entity_poly.entity_id
_entity_poly.type
_entity_poly.pdbx_seq_one_letter_code
_entity_poly.pdbx_strand_id
1 'polypeptide(L)'
;MTDVKVKSGNRSSRESSAHDNKTRRKPWRPVRKLEVPPAPEGYKYRWIRESMMGSEDRSNVSRRIREGWELVKGTDLPEDFQLPTMDGRGRFEGVVYNEGLLLAKMPVETVQERKDYYAQKAQQQENSLDNNMFNETRSNSRYVKYDPQRDSQVTFGRK
;
A
#
# COMPACT_ATOMS: atom_id res chain seq x y z
N MET A 1 -9.28 73.58 11.66
CA MET A 1 -9.00 72.14 11.80
C MET A 1 -9.13 71.50 10.44
N THR A 2 -8.03 71.06 9.85
CA THR A 2 -8.01 70.33 8.57
C THR A 2 -7.20 69.05 8.79
N ASP A 3 -7.91 67.93 8.88
CA ASP A 3 -7.34 66.59 9.04
C ASP A 3 -6.52 66.18 7.81
N VAL A 4 -5.22 65.99 8.00
CA VAL A 4 -4.32 65.44 6.98
C VAL A 4 -4.39 63.91 7.07
N LYS A 5 -5.08 63.30 6.10
CA LYS A 5 -5.18 61.84 5.97
C LYS A 5 -3.83 61.26 5.49
N VAL A 6 -3.05 60.70 6.41
CA VAL A 6 -1.79 59.98 6.10
C VAL A 6 -2.11 58.70 5.33
N LYS A 7 -1.73 58.63 4.06
CA LYS A 7 -1.78 57.40 3.24
C LYS A 7 -0.66 56.47 3.69
N SER A 8 -0.98 55.42 4.45
CA SER A 8 -0.05 54.34 4.78
C SER A 8 0.33 53.57 3.52
N GLY A 9 1.54 53.78 3.02
CA GLY A 9 2.07 53.06 1.87
C GLY A 9 2.20 51.57 2.18
N ASN A 10 1.45 50.75 1.45
CA ASN A 10 1.60 49.30 1.44
C ASN A 10 2.94 48.98 0.74
N ARG A 11 4.05 48.98 1.48
CA ARG A 11 5.34 48.49 1.01
C ARG A 11 5.31 46.97 1.04
N SER A 12 4.56 46.34 0.12
CA SER A 12 4.84 44.95 -0.22
C SER A 12 6.21 44.94 -0.91
N SER A 13 7.17 44.25 -0.31
CA SER A 13 8.48 44.05 -0.92
C SER A 13 8.26 43.35 -2.26
N ARG A 14 8.70 43.97 -3.36
CA ARG A 14 8.70 43.35 -4.69
C ARG A 14 9.51 42.04 -4.73
N GLU A 15 10.36 41.80 -3.74
CA GLU A 15 11.21 40.62 -3.60
C GLU A 15 10.43 39.36 -3.15
N SER A 16 9.33 39.50 -2.39
CA SER A 16 8.65 38.34 -1.80
C SER A 16 7.74 37.57 -2.76
N SER A 17 7.38 38.15 -3.91
CA SER A 17 6.53 37.48 -4.90
C SER A 17 7.30 36.59 -5.87
N ALA A 18 8.63 36.66 -5.91
CA ALA A 18 9.46 35.91 -6.85
C ALA A 18 10.00 34.59 -6.28
N HIS A 19 9.93 34.39 -4.96
CA HIS A 19 10.60 33.29 -4.29
C HIS A 19 9.78 31.98 -4.26
N ASP A 20 8.47 32.06 -4.49
CA ASP A 20 7.55 30.92 -4.39
C ASP A 20 7.27 30.21 -5.73
N ASN A 21 7.68 30.82 -6.86
CA ASN A 21 7.39 30.30 -8.21
C ASN A 21 8.60 29.66 -8.91
N LYS A 22 9.71 29.42 -8.20
CA LYS A 22 10.84 28.66 -8.75
C LYS A 22 10.69 27.19 -8.35
N THR A 23 9.79 26.47 -9.03
CA THR A 23 9.74 25.01 -8.98
C THR A 23 11.11 24.46 -9.36
N ARG A 24 11.91 24.09 -8.36
CA ARG A 24 13.26 23.54 -8.56
C ARG A 24 13.16 22.32 -9.48
N ARG A 25 14.08 22.22 -10.45
CA ARG A 25 14.18 21.05 -11.32
C ARG A 25 14.24 19.80 -10.44
N LYS A 26 13.22 18.95 -10.55
CA LYS A 26 13.23 17.64 -9.89
C LYS A 26 14.34 16.81 -10.58
N PRO A 27 15.24 16.17 -9.81
CA PRO A 27 16.23 15.27 -10.41
C PRO A 27 15.51 14.18 -11.19
N TRP A 28 16.11 13.74 -12.29
CA TRP A 28 15.57 12.61 -13.04
C TRP A 28 15.47 11.40 -12.10
N ARG A 29 14.30 10.77 -12.09
CA ARG A 29 14.01 9.55 -11.33
C ARG A 29 13.51 8.49 -12.28
N PRO A 30 13.84 7.21 -12.06
CA PRO A 30 13.26 6.13 -12.84
C PRO A 30 11.73 6.17 -12.70
N VAL A 31 11.04 5.85 -13.80
CA VAL A 31 9.58 5.81 -13.83
C VAL A 31 9.11 4.66 -12.95
N ARG A 32 8.19 4.97 -12.03
CA ARG A 32 7.48 3.95 -11.25
C ARG A 32 6.38 3.38 -12.13
N LYS A 33 6.64 2.23 -12.76
CA LYS A 33 5.70 1.61 -13.71
C LYS A 33 4.28 1.43 -13.14
N LEU A 34 4.15 1.17 -11.85
CA LEU A 34 2.89 0.83 -11.19
C LEU A 34 2.33 1.97 -10.32
N GLU A 35 2.73 3.22 -10.58
CA GLU A 35 2.22 4.40 -9.88
C GLU A 35 0.74 4.64 -10.23
N VAL A 36 -0.08 4.85 -9.21
CA VAL A 36 -1.52 5.10 -9.31
C VAL A 36 -1.87 6.28 -8.41
N PRO A 37 -2.97 7.01 -8.69
CA PRO A 37 -3.45 8.02 -7.76
C PRO A 37 -3.79 7.41 -6.39
N PRO A 38 -3.87 8.24 -5.33
CA PRO A 38 -4.44 7.78 -4.08
C PRO A 38 -5.85 7.24 -4.32
N ALA A 39 -6.16 6.10 -3.70
CA ALA A 39 -7.48 5.51 -3.81
C ALA A 39 -8.54 6.44 -3.17
N PRO A 40 -9.80 6.38 -3.62
CA PRO A 40 -10.92 7.06 -2.98
C PRO A 40 -11.00 6.71 -1.49
N GLU A 41 -11.60 7.60 -0.70
CA GLU A 41 -11.77 7.40 0.73
C GLU A 41 -12.46 6.06 1.03
N GLY A 42 -11.91 5.29 1.98
CA GLY A 42 -12.42 3.98 2.34
C GLY A 42 -12.07 2.84 1.37
N TYR A 43 -11.35 3.10 0.28
CA TYR A 43 -10.92 2.09 -0.68
C TYR A 43 -9.40 1.89 -0.70
N LYS A 44 -8.98 0.70 -1.12
CA LYS A 44 -7.58 0.38 -1.38
C LYS A 44 -7.41 -0.13 -2.81
N TYR A 45 -6.43 0.42 -3.52
CA TYR A 45 -6.06 -0.06 -4.84
C TYR A 45 -5.09 -1.24 -4.79
N ARG A 46 -5.19 -2.09 -5.82
CA ARG A 46 -4.28 -3.20 -6.07
C ARG A 46 -4.24 -3.54 -7.56
N TRP A 47 -3.05 -3.86 -8.04
CA TRP A 47 -2.86 -4.50 -9.35
C TRP A 47 -3.15 -6.00 -9.27
N ILE A 48 -4.06 -6.47 -10.11
CA ILE A 48 -4.44 -7.87 -10.27
C ILE A 48 -3.80 -8.40 -11.56
N ARG A 49 -3.14 -9.54 -11.48
CA ARG A 49 -2.60 -10.22 -12.67
C ARG A 49 -3.72 -10.73 -13.56
N GLU A 50 -3.71 -10.29 -14.81
CA GLU A 50 -4.61 -10.73 -15.88
C GLU A 50 -3.91 -11.65 -16.85
N SER A 51 -2.62 -11.43 -17.14
CA SER A 51 -1.85 -12.32 -18.02
C SER A 51 -0.41 -12.50 -17.53
N MET A 52 0.18 -13.62 -17.93
CA MET A 52 1.57 -13.95 -17.64
C MET A 52 2.16 -14.67 -18.85
N MET A 53 3.31 -14.20 -19.35
CA MET A 53 3.99 -14.80 -20.52
C MET A 53 3.05 -15.03 -21.72
N GLY A 54 2.12 -14.10 -21.97
CA GLY A 54 1.16 -14.17 -23.07
C GLY A 54 -0.06 -15.09 -22.84
N SER A 55 -0.17 -15.75 -21.68
CA SER A 55 -1.34 -16.55 -21.31
C SER A 55 -2.28 -15.80 -20.36
N GLU A 56 -3.59 -15.81 -20.63
CA GLU A 56 -4.62 -15.18 -19.79
C GLU A 56 -4.85 -15.98 -18.50
N ASP A 57 -4.66 -15.33 -17.34
CA ASP A 57 -4.91 -15.87 -16.00
C ASP A 57 -6.35 -15.55 -15.53
N ARG A 58 -7.33 -16.13 -16.24
CA ARG A 58 -8.77 -16.00 -15.91
C ARG A 58 -9.09 -16.47 -14.49
N SER A 59 -8.37 -17.47 -14.01
CA SER A 59 -8.50 -18.05 -12.68
C SER A 59 -8.21 -16.99 -11.60
N ASN A 60 -7.08 -16.30 -11.70
CA ASN A 60 -6.71 -15.28 -10.73
C ASN A 60 -7.70 -14.11 -10.77
N VAL A 61 -8.03 -13.56 -11.95
CA VAL A 61 -8.97 -12.43 -12.05
C VAL A 61 -10.34 -12.79 -11.45
N SER A 62 -10.91 -13.94 -11.86
CA SER A 62 -12.22 -14.38 -11.34
C SER A 62 -12.22 -14.66 -9.84
N ARG A 63 -11.11 -15.19 -9.30
CA ARG A 63 -10.94 -15.37 -7.85
C ARG A 63 -10.93 -14.02 -7.14
N ARG A 64 -10.19 -13.04 -7.63
CA ARG A 64 -10.13 -11.71 -6.99
C ARG A 64 -11.47 -10.98 -7.04
N ILE A 65 -12.20 -11.07 -8.14
CA ILE A 65 -13.55 -10.49 -8.24
C ILE A 65 -14.49 -11.13 -7.21
N ARG A 66 -14.48 -12.47 -7.07
CA ARG A 66 -15.26 -13.18 -6.04
C ARG A 66 -14.84 -12.84 -4.61
N GLU A 67 -13.57 -12.48 -4.41
CA GLU A 67 -13.06 -12.02 -3.12
C GLU A 67 -13.49 -10.58 -2.77
N GLY A 68 -14.19 -9.87 -3.68
CA GLY A 68 -14.69 -8.51 -3.47
C GLY A 68 -13.88 -7.41 -4.15
N TRP A 69 -12.93 -7.75 -5.03
CA TRP A 69 -12.22 -6.74 -5.83
C TRP A 69 -13.06 -6.26 -7.01
N GLU A 70 -13.23 -4.95 -7.13
CA GLU A 70 -13.90 -4.28 -8.24
C GLU A 70 -12.88 -3.68 -9.20
N LEU A 71 -13.01 -3.93 -10.51
CA LEU A 71 -12.10 -3.38 -11.50
C LEU A 71 -12.34 -1.87 -11.68
N VAL A 72 -11.25 -1.10 -11.74
CA VAL A 72 -11.30 0.37 -11.85
C VAL A 72 -11.27 0.75 -13.32
N LYS A 73 -12.26 1.54 -13.76
CA LYS A 73 -12.28 2.07 -15.13
C LYS A 73 -11.42 3.33 -15.22
N GLY A 74 -10.91 3.62 -16.42
CA GLY A 74 -10.17 4.87 -16.67
C GLY A 74 -11.00 6.11 -16.35
N THR A 75 -12.32 6.04 -16.51
CA THR A 75 -13.28 7.11 -16.17
C THR A 75 -13.43 7.37 -14.67
N ASP A 76 -13.06 6.41 -13.82
CA ASP A 76 -13.20 6.52 -12.37
C ASP A 76 -11.96 7.20 -11.74
N LEU A 77 -10.93 7.48 -12.54
CA LEU A 77 -9.72 8.14 -12.08
C LEU A 77 -9.90 9.68 -12.07
N PRO A 78 -9.15 10.40 -11.21
CA PRO A 78 -9.08 11.85 -11.28
C PRO A 78 -8.58 12.33 -12.64
N GLU A 79 -9.04 13.51 -13.08
CA GLU A 79 -8.69 14.09 -14.39
C GLU A 79 -7.16 14.25 -14.61
N ASP A 80 -6.42 14.44 -13.51
CA ASP A 80 -4.95 14.59 -13.52
C ASP A 80 -4.21 13.27 -13.85
N PHE A 81 -4.88 12.11 -13.78
CA PHE A 81 -4.27 10.80 -13.98
C PHE A 81 -4.84 10.09 -15.20
N GLN A 82 -4.10 10.17 -16.29
CA GLN A 82 -4.36 9.39 -17.50
C GLN A 82 -3.50 8.12 -17.48
N LEU A 83 -4.10 7.01 -17.05
CA LEU A 83 -3.47 5.69 -17.12
C LEU A 83 -3.95 4.94 -18.37
N PRO A 84 -3.13 4.06 -18.96
CA PRO A 84 -3.56 3.23 -20.07
C PRO A 84 -4.78 2.39 -19.69
N THR A 85 -5.75 2.30 -20.60
CA THR A 85 -6.91 1.42 -20.48
C THR A 85 -6.78 0.27 -21.45
N MET A 86 -7.47 -0.84 -21.16
CA MET A 86 -7.59 -1.95 -22.10
C MET A 86 -8.45 -1.49 -23.30
N ASP A 87 -7.81 -1.35 -24.46
CA ASP A 87 -8.45 -0.93 -25.69
C ASP A 87 -8.96 -2.15 -26.48
N GLY A 88 -10.29 -2.28 -26.64
CA GLY A 88 -10.90 -3.30 -27.50
C GLY A 88 -12.23 -3.86 -26.97
N ARG A 89 -13.00 -4.49 -27.87
CA ARG A 89 -14.24 -5.20 -27.50
C ARG A 89 -13.90 -6.44 -26.68
N GLY A 90 -14.19 -6.40 -25.38
CA GLY A 90 -13.88 -7.49 -24.47
C GLY A 90 -14.43 -7.28 -23.07
N ARG A 91 -14.19 -8.26 -22.19
CA ARG A 91 -14.72 -8.24 -20.80
C ARG A 91 -14.11 -7.17 -19.91
N PHE A 92 -12.93 -6.66 -20.28
CA PHE A 92 -12.17 -5.69 -19.50
C PHE A 92 -12.05 -4.34 -20.21
N GLU A 93 -12.91 -4.08 -21.20
CA GLU A 93 -12.92 -2.83 -21.97
C GLU A 93 -13.03 -1.61 -21.04
N GLY A 94 -12.11 -0.65 -21.22
CA GLY A 94 -12.08 0.58 -20.43
C GLY A 94 -11.55 0.43 -18.99
N VAL A 95 -11.14 -0.78 -18.58
CA VAL A 95 -10.46 -1.01 -17.30
C VAL A 95 -9.01 -0.55 -17.41
N VAL A 96 -8.50 0.07 -16.35
CA VAL A 96 -7.09 0.50 -16.28
C VAL A 96 -6.17 -0.72 -16.35
N TYR A 97 -5.24 -0.69 -17.30
CA TYR A 97 -4.39 -1.81 -17.68
C TYR A 97 -2.91 -1.42 -17.70
N ASN A 98 -2.04 -2.34 -17.32
CA ASN A 98 -0.59 -2.15 -17.35
C ASN A 98 0.15 -3.48 -17.48
N GLU A 99 0.80 -3.75 -18.62
CA GLU A 99 1.70 -4.90 -18.84
C GLU A 99 1.15 -6.25 -18.30
N GLY A 100 -0.14 -6.54 -18.52
CA GLY A 100 -0.80 -7.78 -18.05
C GLY A 100 -1.40 -7.69 -16.64
N LEU A 101 -1.52 -6.48 -16.08
CA LEU A 101 -2.15 -6.19 -14.81
C LEU A 101 -3.40 -5.31 -15.01
N LEU A 102 -4.43 -5.55 -14.20
CA LEU A 102 -5.63 -4.74 -14.11
C LEU A 102 -5.68 -4.02 -12.76
N LEU A 103 -6.05 -2.74 -12.76
CA LEU A 103 -6.27 -2.02 -11.51
C LEU A 103 -7.61 -2.40 -10.91
N ALA A 104 -7.63 -2.66 -9.61
CA ALA A 104 -8.84 -2.93 -8.86
C ALA A 104 -8.86 -2.19 -7.53
N LYS A 105 -10.06 -1.95 -7.02
CA LYS A 105 -10.33 -1.37 -5.71
C LYS A 105 -11.13 -2.35 -4.84
N MET A 106 -10.95 -2.25 -3.53
CA MET A 106 -11.76 -2.97 -2.54
C MET A 106 -11.87 -2.10 -1.28
N PRO A 107 -13.00 -2.13 -0.55
CA PRO A 107 -13.12 -1.41 0.71
C PRO A 107 -12.01 -1.82 1.71
N VAL A 108 -11.46 -0.84 2.42
CA VAL A 108 -10.39 -1.05 3.41
C VAL A 108 -10.85 -1.98 4.53
N GLU A 109 -12.11 -1.87 4.95
CA GLU A 109 -12.73 -2.74 5.95
C GLU A 109 -12.64 -4.22 5.53
N THR A 110 -13.09 -4.55 4.31
CA THR A 110 -13.01 -5.91 3.77
C THR A 110 -11.56 -6.39 3.61
N VAL A 111 -10.63 -5.51 3.23
CA VAL A 111 -9.20 -5.86 3.19
C VAL A 111 -8.70 -6.25 4.58
N GLN A 112 -9.09 -5.49 5.59
CA GLN A 112 -8.63 -5.65 6.96
C GLN A 112 -9.22 -6.91 7.60
N GLU A 113 -10.53 -7.15 7.47
CA GLU A 113 -11.19 -8.39 7.92
C GLU A 113 -10.52 -9.63 7.33
N ARG A 114 -10.21 -9.60 6.03
CA ARG A 114 -9.52 -10.71 5.36
C ARG A 114 -8.11 -10.90 5.90
N LYS A 115 -7.37 -9.81 6.11
CA LYS A 115 -6.03 -9.85 6.69
C LYS A 115 -6.07 -10.50 8.07
N ASP A 116 -7.04 -10.12 8.90
CA ASP A 116 -7.19 -10.63 10.26
C ASP A 116 -7.60 -12.11 10.25
N TYR A 117 -8.51 -12.52 9.37
CA TYR A 117 -8.88 -13.93 9.19
C TYR A 117 -7.66 -14.81 8.85
N TYR A 118 -6.85 -14.41 7.86
CA TYR A 118 -5.68 -15.20 7.47
C TYR A 118 -4.55 -15.13 8.49
N ALA A 119 -4.41 -14.02 9.22
CA ALA A 119 -3.46 -13.91 10.33
C ALA A 119 -3.84 -14.87 11.47
N GLN A 120 -5.12 -14.92 11.85
CA GLN A 120 -5.62 -15.88 12.85
C GLN A 120 -5.42 -17.32 12.39
N LYS A 121 -5.71 -17.63 11.13
CA LYS A 121 -5.50 -18.97 10.58
C LYS A 121 -4.02 -19.37 10.53
N ALA A 122 -3.12 -18.43 10.27
CA ALA A 122 -1.68 -18.67 10.32
C ALA A 122 -1.23 -18.96 11.77
N GLN A 123 -1.67 -18.13 12.72
CA GLN A 123 -1.38 -18.34 14.15
C GLN A 123 -1.89 -19.68 14.66
N GLN A 124 -3.09 -20.11 14.24
CA GLN A 124 -3.64 -21.41 14.61
C GLN A 124 -2.78 -22.56 14.08
N GLN A 125 -2.26 -22.46 12.85
CA GLN A 125 -1.37 -23.47 12.28
C GLN A 125 -0.04 -23.54 13.04
N GLU A 126 0.56 -22.40 13.38
CA GLU A 126 1.78 -22.34 14.21
C GLU A 126 1.55 -23.01 15.56
N ASN A 127 0.49 -22.63 16.28
CA ASN A 127 0.16 -23.22 17.57
C ASN A 127 -0.09 -24.74 17.48
N SER A 128 -0.70 -25.23 16.39
CA SER A 128 -0.89 -26.67 16.17
C SER A 128 0.42 -27.41 15.92
N LEU A 129 1.34 -26.82 15.15
CA LEU A 129 2.68 -27.39 14.93
C LEU A 129 3.48 -27.44 16.22
N ASP A 130 3.47 -26.36 17.00
CA ASP A 130 4.11 -26.30 18.31
C ASP A 130 3.56 -27.37 19.24
N ASN A 131 2.23 -27.49 19.36
CA ASN A 131 1.61 -28.49 20.21
C ASN A 131 1.96 -29.93 19.78
N ASN A 132 1.97 -30.24 18.49
CA ASN A 132 2.37 -31.55 17.98
C ASN A 132 3.85 -31.82 18.28
N MET A 133 4.73 -30.85 18.01
CA MET A 133 6.16 -30.94 18.32
C MET A 133 6.38 -31.18 19.81
N PHE A 134 5.72 -30.43 20.70
CA PHE A 134 5.84 -30.60 22.15
C PHE A 134 5.30 -31.94 22.64
N ASN A 135 4.23 -32.47 22.04
CA ASN A 135 3.70 -33.79 22.38
C ASN A 135 4.63 -34.92 21.94
N GLU A 136 5.15 -34.88 20.71
CA GLU A 136 6.15 -35.84 20.21
C GLU A 136 7.45 -35.77 21.01
N THR A 137 7.82 -34.57 21.42
CA THR A 137 9.02 -34.30 22.21
C THR A 137 8.88 -34.73 23.67
N ARG A 138 7.70 -34.62 24.29
CA ARG A 138 7.46 -35.19 25.64
C ARG A 138 7.59 -36.71 25.67
N SER A 139 7.32 -37.37 24.55
CA SER A 139 7.59 -38.81 24.37
C SER A 139 9.09 -39.14 24.30
N ASN A 140 9.94 -38.15 23.98
CA ASN A 140 11.38 -38.30 23.83
C ASN A 140 12.10 -37.27 24.72
N SER A 141 12.39 -37.63 25.98
CA SER A 141 12.93 -36.84 27.11
C SER A 141 14.24 -36.02 26.88
N ARG A 142 14.48 -35.45 25.70
CA ARG A 142 15.74 -34.81 25.29
C ARG A 142 15.62 -33.37 24.83
N TYR A 143 14.42 -32.79 24.74
CA TYR A 143 14.26 -31.38 24.39
C TYR A 143 13.85 -30.59 25.64
N VAL A 144 14.80 -29.80 26.13
CA VAL A 144 14.55 -28.73 27.10
C VAL A 144 14.24 -27.49 26.28
N LYS A 145 13.13 -26.81 26.57
CA LYS A 145 12.83 -25.49 26.01
C LYS A 145 13.99 -24.56 26.40
N TYR A 146 14.92 -24.31 25.49
CA TYR A 146 15.91 -23.26 25.67
C TYR A 146 15.19 -21.93 25.48
N ASP A 147 14.58 -21.43 26.56
CA ASP A 147 14.34 -20.00 26.70
C ASP A 147 15.68 -19.39 27.12
N PRO A 148 16.42 -18.69 26.26
CA PRO A 148 17.68 -18.07 26.65
C PRO A 148 17.37 -16.93 27.62
N GLN A 149 17.31 -17.24 28.92
CA GLN A 149 17.36 -16.23 29.99
C GLN A 149 18.72 -15.53 29.91
N ARG A 150 18.76 -14.44 29.15
CA ARG A 150 19.92 -13.55 29.04
C ARG A 150 19.89 -12.53 30.18
N ASP A 151 20.04 -12.99 31.41
CA ASP A 151 20.37 -12.09 32.52
C ASP A 151 21.89 -11.92 32.58
N SER A 152 22.41 -10.91 31.89
CA SER A 152 23.79 -10.46 32.07
C SER A 152 23.85 -9.41 33.18
N GLN A 153 23.97 -9.86 34.42
CA GLN A 153 24.20 -8.96 35.56
C GLN A 153 25.71 -8.71 35.67
N VAL A 154 26.17 -7.55 35.20
CA VAL A 154 27.58 -7.17 35.29
C VAL A 154 27.78 -6.26 36.50
N THR A 155 28.34 -6.82 37.57
CA THR A 155 28.75 -6.07 38.76
C THR A 155 30.25 -5.80 38.67
N PHE A 156 30.64 -4.60 38.26
CA PHE A 156 32.02 -4.15 38.43
C PHE A 156 32.18 -3.66 39.88
N GLY A 157 33.02 -4.37 40.65
CA GLY A 157 33.28 -4.08 42.06
C GLY A 157 33.89 -2.69 42.27
N ARG A 158 33.44 -1.99 43.31
CA ARG A 158 34.08 -0.79 43.84
C ARG A 158 35.26 -1.19 44.73
N LYS A 159 36.50 -0.93 44.30
CA LYS A 159 37.52 -0.16 45.03
C LYS A 159 38.82 -0.10 44.23
#